data_AF-A0A6P5AFD0-F1
#
_entry.id   AF-A0A6P5AFD0-F1
#
_cell.length_a   1.000
_cell.length_b   1.000
_cell.length_c   1.000
_cell.angle_alpha   90.00
_cell.angle_beta   90.00
_cell.angle_gamma   90.00
#
_symmetry.space_group_name_H-M   'P 1'
#
loop_
_entity.id
_entity.type
_entity.pdbx_description
1 polymer ?
#
loop_
_entity_poly.entity_id
_entity_poly.type
_entity_poly.pdbx_seq_one_letter_code
_entity_poly.pdbx_strand_id
1 'polypeptide(L)'
;MMYNNGDLIIPQDGFYYVYSQVVYYRFLLDKTTGRKDTPYQMIHFVLKQTSYPEPQEILKSVRSSCWSRKAEFGLHTSYQGGVFRLQRGDRIWVACSNLHLVSLDETASFFGAFMV
;
A
#
# COMPACT_ATOMS: atom_id res chain seq x y z
N MET A 1 -0.18 19.13 7.86
CA MET A 1 0.30 18.15 6.85
C MET A 1 -0.30 18.56 5.52
N MET A 2 0.45 18.54 4.43
CA MET A 2 -0.08 18.93 3.10
C MET A 2 -0.06 17.74 2.16
N TYR A 3 -1.03 17.64 1.26
CA TYR A 3 -1.07 16.64 0.21
C TYR A 3 -0.64 17.25 -1.12
N ASN A 4 0.28 16.60 -1.83
CA ASN A 4 0.74 17.04 -3.15
C ASN A 4 1.01 15.83 -4.06
N ASN A 5 0.22 15.67 -5.12
CA ASN A 5 0.42 14.65 -6.16
C ASN A 5 0.64 13.21 -5.65
N GLY A 6 -0.03 12.81 -4.57
CA GLY A 6 0.12 11.47 -3.97
C GLY A 6 1.01 11.43 -2.73
N ASP A 7 1.76 12.50 -2.47
CA ASP A 7 2.67 12.60 -1.33
C ASP A 7 2.01 13.34 -0.16
N LEU A 8 2.19 12.83 1.07
CA LEU A 8 1.98 13.60 2.29
C LEU A 8 3.29 14.27 2.71
N ILE A 9 3.25 15.60 2.79
CA ILE A 9 4.38 16.45 3.17
C ILE A 9 4.32 16.75 4.67
N ILE A 10 5.41 16.42 5.36
CA ILE A 10 5.55 16.58 6.81
C ILE A 10 5.70 18.07 7.17
N PRO A 11 4.83 18.61 8.04
CA PRO A 11 4.84 20.04 8.36
C PRO A 11 5.89 20.43 9.41
N GLN A 12 6.23 19.52 10.32
CA GLN A 12 7.14 19.77 11.44
C GLN A 12 7.91 18.51 11.83
N ASP A 13 9.09 18.70 12.39
CA ASP A 13 9.94 17.61 12.89
C ASP A 13 9.26 16.90 14.06
N GLY A 14 9.24 15.57 14.04
CA GLY A 14 8.63 14.80 15.12
C GLY A 14 8.55 13.31 14.85
N PHE A 15 7.94 12.59 15.79
CA PHE A 15 7.56 11.20 15.61
C PHE A 15 6.15 11.13 15.05
N TYR A 16 5.98 10.43 13.94
CA TYR A 16 4.68 10.27 13.30
C TYR A 16 4.31 8.80 13.28
N TYR A 17 3.10 8.49 13.73
CA TYR A 17 2.49 7.21 13.44
C TYR A 17 1.92 7.27 12.02
N VAL A 18 2.55 6.52 11.12
CA VAL A 18 2.16 6.40 9.71
C VAL A 18 1.39 5.10 9.55
N TYR A 19 0.23 5.14 8.89
CA TYR A 19 -0.59 3.96 8.64
C TYR A 19 -1.18 3.98 7.24
N SER A 20 -1.38 2.79 6.68
CA SER A 20 -1.94 2.59 5.35
C SER A 20 -2.75 1.31 5.31
N GLN A 21 -3.89 1.37 4.64
CA GLN A 21 -4.70 0.22 4.27
C GLN A 21 -4.87 0.18 2.75
N VAL A 22 -4.60 -0.99 2.16
CA VAL A 22 -4.86 -1.28 0.75
C VAL A 22 -5.65 -2.57 0.66
N VAL A 23 -6.80 -2.53 -0.02
CA VAL A 23 -7.65 -3.71 -0.24
C VAL A 23 -7.55 -4.17 -1.69
N TYR A 24 -7.22 -5.44 -1.87
CA TYR A 24 -7.19 -6.11 -3.15
C TYR A 24 -8.42 -7.00 -3.34
N TYR A 25 -9.10 -6.80 -4.46
CA TYR A 25 -10.21 -7.60 -4.95
C TYR A 25 -9.80 -8.34 -6.22
N ARG A 26 -9.91 -9.68 -6.20
CA ARG A 26 -9.74 -10.52 -7.38
C ARG A 26 -11.03 -11.28 -7.63
N PHE A 27 -11.64 -11.07 -8.80
CA PHE A 27 -12.69 -11.94 -9.33
C PHE A 27 -12.12 -12.78 -10.47
N LEU A 28 -12.21 -14.11 -10.37
CA LEU A 28 -11.89 -15.00 -11.50
C LEU A 28 -13.15 -15.20 -12.34
N LEU A 29 -13.46 -14.21 -13.17
CA LEU A 29 -14.67 -14.22 -14.01
C LEU A 29 -14.57 -15.14 -15.23
N ASP A 30 -13.40 -15.69 -15.57
CA ASP A 30 -13.27 -16.54 -16.74
C ASP A 30 -12.40 -17.78 -16.50
N LYS A 31 -13.06 -18.92 -16.29
CA LYS A 31 -12.45 -20.24 -16.44
C LYS A 31 -12.15 -20.59 -17.91
N THR A 32 -12.48 -19.69 -18.86
CA THR A 32 -12.45 -19.94 -20.31
C THR A 32 -11.11 -19.57 -20.96
N THR A 33 -10.31 -18.71 -20.35
CA THR A 33 -8.97 -18.40 -20.86
C THR A 33 -7.97 -19.30 -20.13
N GLY A 34 -7.28 -20.19 -20.84
CA GLY A 34 -6.25 -21.08 -20.31
C GLY A 34 -5.00 -20.37 -19.76
N ARG A 35 -5.16 -19.19 -19.14
CA ARG A 35 -4.12 -18.49 -18.40
C ARG A 35 -3.72 -19.35 -17.21
N LYS A 36 -2.42 -19.66 -17.14
CA LYS A 36 -1.81 -20.29 -15.97
C LYS A 36 -2.25 -19.51 -14.73
N ASP A 37 -2.93 -20.18 -13.79
CA ASP A 37 -3.23 -19.68 -12.45
C ASP A 37 -1.91 -19.47 -11.69
N THR A 38 -1.21 -18.38 -11.99
CA THR A 38 -0.03 -17.98 -11.25
C THR A 38 -0.49 -17.22 -10.02
N PRO A 39 -0.03 -17.59 -8.82
CA PRO A 39 -0.38 -16.86 -7.60
C PRO A 39 0.13 -15.41 -7.70
N TYR A 40 -0.75 -14.47 -7.38
CA TYR A 40 -0.41 -13.05 -7.37
C TYR A 40 0.34 -12.69 -6.09
N GLN A 41 1.36 -11.86 -6.23
CA GLN A 41 2.05 -11.22 -5.12
C GLN A 41 1.48 -9.83 -4.92
N MET A 42 0.74 -9.63 -3.84
CA MET A 42 0.23 -8.33 -3.41
C MET A 42 1.25 -7.73 -2.46
N ILE A 43 1.93 -6.68 -2.94
CA ILE A 43 2.99 -6.00 -2.21
C ILE A 43 2.53 -4.57 -1.98
N HIS A 44 2.60 -4.14 -0.74
CA HIS A 44 2.16 -2.82 -0.28
C HIS A 44 3.32 -2.19 0.50
N PHE A 45 3.84 -1.08 -0.02
CA PHE A 45 4.94 -0.31 0.54
C PHE A 45 4.47 1.06 1.02
N VAL A 46 5.14 1.58 2.04
CA VAL A 46 5.16 3.01 2.33
C VAL A 46 6.61 3.48 2.16
N LEU A 47 6.77 4.51 1.33
CA LEU A 47 8.05 5.09 0.97
C LEU A 47 8.19 6.47 1.60
N LYS A 48 9.44 6.87 1.87
CA LYS A 48 9.82 8.16 2.43
C LYS A 48 10.92 8.79 1.57
N GLN A 49 10.69 9.99 1.07
CA GLN A 49 11.67 10.85 0.44
C GLN A 49 12.17 11.88 1.45
N THR A 50 13.49 11.92 1.64
CA THR A 50 14.18 12.93 2.43
C THR A 50 15.09 13.75 1.51
N SER A 51 16.12 14.40 2.07
CA SER A 51 17.23 14.96 1.28
C SER A 51 18.07 13.90 0.55
N TYR A 52 17.90 12.61 0.86
CA TYR A 52 18.61 11.52 0.20
C TYR A 52 18.04 11.28 -1.21
N PRO A 53 18.86 11.08 -2.26
CA PRO A 53 18.36 10.97 -3.64
C PRO A 53 17.36 9.84 -3.90
N GLU A 54 17.49 8.73 -3.17
CA GLU A 54 16.62 7.56 -3.34
C GLU A 54 15.53 7.47 -2.25
N PRO A 55 14.29 7.13 -2.62
CA PRO A 55 13.23 6.83 -1.67
C PRO A 55 13.58 5.68 -0.72
N GLN A 56 13.30 5.84 0.57
CA GLN A 56 13.49 4.82 1.59
C GLN A 56 12.19 4.08 1.91
N GLU A 57 12.21 2.76 1.89
CA GLU A 57 11.09 1.94 2.39
C GLU A 57 11.00 2.05 3.92
N ILE A 58 9.85 2.49 4.44
CA ILE A 58 9.60 2.56 5.89
C ILE A 58 8.61 1.49 6.37
N LEU A 59 7.69 1.04 5.52
CA LEU A 59 6.79 -0.07 5.80
C LEU A 59 6.65 -0.96 4.55
N LYS A 60 6.53 -2.27 4.77
CA LYS A 60 6.31 -3.26 3.71
C LYS A 60 5.44 -4.40 4.21
N SER A 61 4.39 -4.70 3.45
CA SER A 61 3.52 -5.87 3.65
C SER A 61 3.44 -6.67 2.37
N VAL A 62 3.57 -7.99 2.48
CA VAL A 62 3.53 -8.93 1.35
C VAL A 62 2.48 -10.00 1.63
N ARG A 63 1.61 -10.25 0.65
CA ARG A 63 0.64 -11.35 0.67
C ARG A 63 0.69 -12.11 -0.65
N SER A 64 0.54 -13.42 -0.59
CA SER A 64 0.32 -14.26 -1.76
C SER A 64 -1.14 -14.67 -1.85
N SER A 65 -1.66 -14.76 -3.07
CA SER A 65 -3.01 -15.30 -3.29
C SER A 65 -3.05 -16.81 -2.99
N CYS A 66 -4.25 -17.34 -2.76
CA CYS A 66 -4.44 -18.79 -2.64
C CYS A 66 -3.97 -19.50 -3.92
N TRP A 67 -3.33 -20.66 -3.74
CA TRP A 67 -2.79 -21.49 -4.83
C TRP A 67 -3.81 -22.49 -5.36
N SER A 68 -4.98 -22.59 -4.71
CA SER A 68 -6.05 -23.50 -5.10
C SER A 68 -6.71 -23.03 -6.40
N ARG A 69 -6.79 -23.92 -7.39
CA ARG A 69 -7.56 -23.70 -8.64
C ARG A 69 -9.07 -23.60 -8.41
N LYS A 70 -9.55 -23.91 -7.21
CA LYS A 70 -10.96 -23.77 -6.80
C LYS A 70 -11.24 -22.41 -6.17
N ALA A 71 -10.25 -21.54 -5.98
CA ALA A 71 -10.48 -20.20 -5.47
C ALA A 71 -11.21 -19.39 -6.55
N GLU A 72 -12.45 -18.97 -6.28
CA GLU A 72 -13.27 -18.22 -7.24
C GLU A 72 -13.07 -16.71 -7.12
N PHE A 73 -12.71 -16.25 -5.92
CA PHE A 73 -12.38 -14.87 -5.63
C PHE A 73 -11.29 -14.78 -4.55
N GLY A 74 -10.67 -13.61 -4.44
CA GLY A 74 -9.69 -13.29 -3.41
C GLY A 74 -9.93 -11.90 -2.86
N LEU A 75 -10.10 -11.82 -1.53
CA LEU A 75 -10.21 -10.57 -0.79
C LEU A 75 -9.01 -10.48 0.14
N HIS A 76 -8.17 -9.47 -0.06
CA HIS A 76 -6.98 -9.29 0.76
C HIS A 76 -6.87 -7.84 1.22
N THR A 77 -7.06 -7.63 2.52
CA THR A 77 -6.78 -6.35 3.17
C THR A 77 -5.35 -6.37 3.71
N SER A 78 -4.56 -5.37 3.32
CA SER A 78 -3.23 -5.12 3.86
C SER A 78 -3.26 -3.83 4.66
N TYR A 79 -3.36 -3.95 5.98
CA TYR A 79 -3.16 -2.85 6.92
C TYR A 79 -1.75 -2.93 7.50
N GLN A 80 -1.05 -1.80 7.53
CA GLN A 80 0.24 -1.65 8.19
C GLN A 80 0.37 -0.27 8.82
N GLY A 81 1.13 -0.17 9.90
CA GLY A 81 1.46 1.10 10.51
C GLY A 81 2.63 1.01 11.48
N GLY A 82 3.28 2.14 11.73
CA GLY A 82 4.45 2.22 12.60
C GLY A 82 4.82 3.67 12.92
N VAL A 83 5.63 3.86 13.96
CA VAL A 83 6.13 5.18 14.36
C VAL A 83 7.49 5.43 13.72
N PHE A 84 7.62 6.56 13.04
CA PHE A 84 8.86 6.98 12.38
C PHE A 84 9.22 8.41 12.76
N ARG A 85 10.51 8.68 12.91
CA ARG A 85 11.01 10.05 13.01
C ARG A 85 11.04 10.66 11.61
N LEU A 86 10.30 11.75 11.43
CA LEU A 86 10.20 12.49 10.17
C LEU A 86 10.57 13.96 10.39
N GLN A 87 11.17 14.56 9.38
CA GLN A 87 11.59 15.95 9.37
C GLN A 87 10.66 16.79 8.51
N ARG A 88 10.58 18.09 8.79
CA ARG A 88 9.83 19.04 7.99
C ARG A 88 10.28 18.98 6.53
N GLY A 89 9.32 18.82 5.62
CA GLY A 89 9.58 18.72 4.19
C GLY A 89 9.81 17.29 3.68
N ASP A 90 9.99 16.30 4.57
CA ASP A 90 9.94 14.89 4.17
C ASP A 90 8.61 14.61 3.48
N ARG A 91 8.64 13.71 2.49
CA ARG A 91 7.45 13.26 1.76
C ARG A 91 7.26 11.78 1.97
N ILE A 92 6.03 11.36 2.22
CA ILE A 92 5.68 9.95 2.34
C ILE A 92 4.53 9.60 1.41
N TRP A 93 4.59 8.44 0.77
CA TRP A 93 3.55 7.95 -0.12
C TRP A 93 3.45 6.43 -0.09
N VAL A 94 2.37 5.92 -0.67
CA VAL A 94 2.09 4.49 -0.78
C VAL A 94 2.43 4.03 -2.20
N ALA A 95 3.10 2.88 -2.31
CA ALA A 95 3.31 2.19 -3.57
C ALA A 95 2.84 0.74 -3.43
N CYS A 96 2.25 0.17 -4.48
CA CYS A 96 1.78 -1.21 -4.41
C CYS A 96 1.79 -1.93 -5.76
N SER A 97 1.88 -3.27 -5.72
CA SER A 97 1.82 -4.12 -6.92
C SER A 97 0.36 -4.38 -7.33
N ASN A 98 0.15 -4.81 -8.58
CA ASN A 98 -1.18 -5.22 -9.09
C ASN A 98 -2.29 -4.18 -8.87
N LEU A 99 -2.04 -2.92 -9.23
CA LEU A 99 -2.98 -1.80 -9.08
C LEU A 99 -4.38 -2.07 -9.64
N HIS A 100 -4.49 -2.89 -10.69
CA HIS A 100 -5.78 -3.28 -11.28
C HIS A 100 -6.68 -4.12 -10.35
N LEU A 101 -6.13 -4.65 -9.25
CA LEU A 101 -6.88 -5.38 -8.22
C LEU A 101 -7.21 -4.49 -7.02
N VAL A 102 -6.67 -3.27 -6.92
CA VAL A 102 -6.86 -2.41 -5.75
C VAL A 102 -8.23 -1.73 -5.81
N SER A 103 -9.01 -1.82 -4.73
CA SER A 103 -10.20 -0.97 -4.58
C SER A 103 -9.77 0.42 -4.13
N LEU A 104 -10.29 1.43 -4.82
CA LEU A 104 -10.10 2.86 -4.52
C LEU A 104 -11.26 3.43 -3.70
N ASP A 105 -12.14 2.59 -3.18
CA ASP A 105 -13.23 3.03 -2.30
C ASP A 105 -12.62 3.62 -1.02
N GLU A 106 -13.11 4.79 -0.61
CA GLU A 106 -12.57 5.56 0.52
C GLU A 106 -12.57 4.77 1.84
N THR A 107 -13.53 3.86 2.00
CA THR A 107 -13.65 2.99 3.17
C THR A 107 -12.76 1.75 3.09
N ALA A 108 -12.30 1.40 1.89
CA ALA A 108 -11.48 0.22 1.64
C ALA A 108 -10.00 0.55 1.72
N SER A 109 -9.54 1.53 0.94
CA SER A 109 -8.11 1.89 0.85
C SER A 109 -7.88 3.34 1.27
N PHE A 110 -6.99 3.53 2.23
CA PHE A 110 -6.70 4.85 2.81
C PHE A 110 -5.27 4.93 3.32
N PHE A 111 -4.76 6.15 3.42
CA PHE A 111 -3.42 6.44 3.91
C PHE A 111 -3.46 7.67 4.83
N GLY A 112 -2.71 7.63 5.93
CA GLY A 112 -2.66 8.75 6.85
C GLY A 112 -1.48 8.70 7.80
N ALA A 113 -1.28 9.81 8.50
CA ALA A 113 -0.34 9.89 9.60
C ALA A 113 -0.74 10.98 10.60
N PHE A 114 -0.32 10.80 11.85
CA PHE A 114 -0.46 11.82 12.89
C PHE A 114 0.81 11.86 13.74
N MET A 115 1.10 13.03 14.32
CA MET A 115 2.23 13.19 15.22
C MET A 115 1.90 12.61 16.59
N VAL A 116 2.85 11.90 17.20
CA VAL A 116 2.78 11.31 18.54
C VAL A 116 3.53 12.19 19.54
#